data_AF-A0A3D0CBV2-F1
#
_entry.id   AF-A0A3D0CBV2-F1
#
_cell.length_a   1.000
_cell.length_b   1.000
_cell.length_c   1.000
_cell.angle_alpha   90.00
_cell.angle_beta   90.00
_cell.angle_gamma   90.00
#
_symmetry.space_group_name_H-M   'P 1'
#
loop_
_entity.id
_entity.type
_entity.pdbx_description
1 polymer ?
#
loop_
_entity_poly.entity_id
_entity_poly.type
_entity_poly.pdbx_seq_one_letter_code
_entity_poly.pdbx_strand_id
1 'polypeptide(L)'
;RLPRVIGFDNAATWMSTGKAFKPAAALAQGAIDAVVEPENLHAAAISMLKLAIDGKLDWRAKRQPKLEALKLSPTELIMSSTTCKGMIAAKAGKHYPAPMVMINTLIASANLDRTGAMAAENTGFAKLAKTDAATAQIGLFMADQVIKG
;
A
#
# COMPACT_ATOMS: atom_id res chain seq x y z
N ARG A 1 5.45 0.13 0.75
CA ARG A 1 5.53 -1.08 1.63
C ARG A 1 4.47 -2.13 1.30
N LEU A 2 3.19 -1.74 1.24
CA LEU A 2 2.02 -2.62 1.13
C LEU A 2 2.14 -3.81 0.14
N PRO A 3 2.70 -3.67 -1.08
CA PRO A 3 2.84 -4.80 -2.02
C PRO A 3 3.66 -5.98 -1.47
N ARG A 4 4.62 -5.69 -0.58
CA ARG A 4 5.47 -6.71 0.06
C ARG A 4 4.82 -7.34 1.29
N VAL A 5 3.67 -6.83 1.72
CA VAL A 5 2.92 -7.30 2.89
C VAL A 5 1.70 -8.12 2.46
N ILE A 6 0.91 -7.62 1.52
CA ILE A 6 -0.37 -8.25 1.12
C ILE A 6 -0.37 -8.80 -0.31
N GLY A 7 0.78 -8.79 -0.97
CA GLY A 7 0.91 -9.15 -2.38
C GLY A 7 0.67 -7.97 -3.34
N PHE A 8 1.18 -8.12 -4.58
CA PHE A 8 1.14 -7.07 -5.59
C PHE A 8 -0.28 -6.67 -5.97
N ASP A 9 -1.14 -7.64 -6.31
CA ASP A 9 -2.49 -7.39 -6.82
C ASP A 9 -3.42 -6.72 -5.80
N ASN A 10 -3.42 -7.24 -4.57
CA ASN A 10 -4.18 -6.66 -3.46
C ASN A 10 -3.72 -5.23 -3.20
N ALA A 11 -2.41 -4.99 -3.14
CA ALA A 11 -1.87 -3.66 -2.92
C ALA A 11 -2.20 -2.70 -4.07
N ALA A 12 -2.06 -3.11 -5.33
CA ALA A 12 -2.44 -2.31 -6.49
C ALA A 12 -3.93 -1.92 -6.45
N THR A 13 -4.79 -2.85 -6.05
CA THR A 13 -6.23 -2.61 -5.89
C THR A 13 -6.52 -1.63 -4.73
N TRP A 14 -5.89 -1.81 -3.58
CA TRP A 14 -6.08 -0.93 -2.42
C TRP A 14 -5.61 0.49 -2.73
N MET A 15 -4.42 0.61 -3.30
CA MET A 15 -3.79 1.90 -3.60
C MET A 15 -4.51 2.65 -4.72
N SER A 16 -5.07 1.94 -5.72
CA SER A 16 -5.80 2.59 -6.82
C SER A 16 -7.20 3.06 -6.44
N THR A 17 -7.84 2.43 -5.45
CA THR A 17 -9.19 2.81 -5.00
C THR A 17 -9.16 3.88 -3.90
N GLY A 18 -8.09 3.93 -3.09
CA GLY A 18 -7.98 4.89 -1.99
C GLY A 18 -9.04 4.73 -0.90
N LYS A 19 -9.81 3.63 -0.91
CA LYS A 19 -10.93 3.41 0.02
C LYS A 19 -10.43 2.89 1.38
N ALA A 20 -11.22 3.16 2.42
CA ALA A 20 -11.02 2.54 3.72
C ALA A 20 -11.47 1.07 3.69
N PHE A 21 -10.74 0.20 4.42
CA PHE A 21 -11.07 -1.21 4.59
C PHE A 21 -11.37 -1.51 6.06
N LYS A 22 -12.41 -2.30 6.32
CA LYS A 22 -12.79 -2.74 7.66
C LYS A 22 -11.77 -3.78 8.20
N PRO A 23 -11.66 -3.95 9.54
CA PRO A 23 -10.66 -4.84 10.15
C PRO A 23 -10.68 -6.27 9.60
N ALA A 24 -11.86 -6.87 9.41
CA ALA A 24 -11.98 -8.23 8.87
C ALA A 24 -11.34 -8.39 7.48
N ALA A 25 -11.55 -7.44 6.58
CA ALA A 25 -10.93 -7.46 5.25
C ALA A 25 -9.42 -7.23 5.31
N ALA A 26 -8.96 -6.37 6.23
CA ALA A 26 -7.54 -6.14 6.43
C ALA A 26 -6.82 -7.36 7.01
N LEU A 27 -7.45 -8.10 7.93
CA LEU A 27 -6.91 -9.34 8.48
C LEU A 27 -6.86 -10.43 7.41
N ALA A 28 -7.93 -10.60 6.64
CA ALA A 28 -8.02 -11.62 5.60
C ALA A 28 -6.95 -11.46 4.50
N GLN A 29 -6.53 -10.23 4.22
CA GLN A 29 -5.47 -9.95 3.22
C GLN A 29 -4.07 -9.81 3.84
N GLY A 30 -3.93 -9.99 5.16
CA GLY A 30 -2.65 -9.89 5.86
C GLY A 30 -2.11 -8.47 6.02
N ALA A 31 -2.96 -7.43 5.87
CA ALA A 31 -2.58 -6.05 6.12
C ALA A 31 -2.40 -5.77 7.62
N ILE A 32 -3.13 -6.52 8.46
CA ILE A 32 -3.03 -6.53 9.92
C ILE A 32 -2.96 -7.98 10.41
N ASP A 33 -2.51 -8.14 11.65
CA ASP A 33 -2.14 -9.45 12.20
C ASP A 33 -3.15 -10.03 13.20
N ALA A 34 -3.99 -9.17 13.77
CA ALA A 34 -5.02 -9.53 14.72
C ALA A 34 -6.10 -8.45 14.76
N VAL A 35 -7.30 -8.83 15.18
CA VAL A 35 -8.42 -7.92 15.45
C VAL A 35 -8.93 -8.24 16.85
N VAL A 36 -9.10 -7.20 17.68
CA VAL A 36 -9.61 -7.30 19.05
C VAL A 36 -10.57 -6.15 19.30
N GLU A 37 -11.38 -6.27 20.35
CA GLU A 37 -12.23 -5.17 20.82
C GLU A 37 -11.39 -3.96 21.28
N PRO A 38 -11.90 -2.72 21.16
CA PRO A 38 -11.14 -1.50 21.43
C PRO A 38 -10.46 -1.47 22.81
N GLU A 39 -11.16 -1.90 23.86
CA GLU A 39 -10.67 -1.96 25.24
C GLU A 39 -9.50 -2.93 25.42
N ASN A 40 -9.36 -3.92 24.54
CA ASN A 40 -8.33 -4.94 24.61
C ASN A 40 -7.09 -4.61 23.75
N LEU A 41 -7.13 -3.55 22.94
CA LEU A 41 -6.07 -3.23 21.98
C LEU A 41 -4.69 -3.13 22.63
N HIS A 42 -4.60 -2.40 23.74
CA HIS A 42 -3.33 -2.18 24.44
C HIS A 42 -2.79 -3.48 25.07
N ALA A 43 -3.66 -4.25 25.73
CA ALA A 43 -3.29 -5.52 26.34
C ALA A 43 -2.84 -6.55 25.29
N ALA A 44 -3.57 -6.66 24.17
CA ALA A 44 -3.22 -7.55 23.07
C ALA A 44 -1.89 -7.15 22.41
N ALA A 45 -1.64 -5.86 22.20
CA ALA A 45 -0.37 -5.36 21.65
C ALA A 45 0.82 -5.70 22.55
N ILE A 46 0.69 -5.49 23.87
CA ILE A 46 1.73 -5.86 24.84
C ILE A 46 1.96 -7.37 24.85
N SER A 47 0.89 -8.17 24.81
CA SER A 47 0.99 -9.62 24.74
C SER A 47 1.77 -10.08 23.50
N MET A 48 1.42 -9.56 22.32
CA MET A 48 2.12 -9.87 21.07
C MET A 48 3.60 -9.46 21.10
N LEU A 49 3.92 -8.31 21.68
CA LEU A 49 5.30 -7.87 21.88
C LEU A 49 6.08 -8.84 22.78
N LYS A 50 5.50 -9.26 23.91
CA LYS A 50 6.13 -10.23 24.82
C LYS A 50 6.39 -11.56 24.11
N LEU A 51 5.43 -12.07 23.32
CA LEU A 51 5.62 -13.27 22.52
C LEU A 51 6.78 -13.13 21.51
N ALA A 52 6.99 -11.95 20.94
CA ALA A 52 8.12 -11.69 20.05
C ALA A 52 9.46 -11.60 20.79
N ILE A 53 9.47 -11.03 22.01
CA ILE A 53 10.65 -11.00 22.89
C ILE A 53 11.04 -12.41 23.33
N ASP A 54 10.05 -13.24 23.68
CA ASP A 54 10.21 -14.64 24.08
C ASP A 54 10.58 -15.57 22.91
N GLY A 55 10.71 -15.04 21.68
CA GLY A 55 11.04 -15.82 20.49
C GLY A 55 9.92 -16.69 19.93
N LYS A 56 8.70 -16.62 20.50
CA LYS A 56 7.52 -17.34 20.01
C LYS A 56 6.97 -16.76 18.72
N LEU A 57 7.23 -15.47 18.46
CA LEU A 57 6.93 -14.81 17.20
C LEU A 57 8.23 -14.27 16.59
N ASP A 58 8.63 -14.79 15.43
CA ASP A 58 9.79 -14.28 14.72
C ASP A 58 9.47 -12.95 14.00
N TRP A 59 9.65 -11.86 14.74
CA TRP A 59 9.43 -10.51 14.23
C TRP A 59 10.42 -10.12 13.13
N ARG A 60 11.62 -10.73 13.10
CA ARG A 60 12.64 -10.43 12.08
C ARG A 60 12.23 -11.06 10.76
N ALA A 61 11.83 -12.34 10.77
CA ALA A 61 11.25 -13.00 9.61
C ALA A 61 10.01 -12.25 9.10
N LYS A 62 9.14 -11.79 10.00
CA LYS A 62 7.96 -10.99 9.62
C LYS A 62 8.30 -9.63 9.00
N ARG A 63 9.39 -9.01 9.44
CA ARG A 63 9.87 -7.73 8.91
C ARG A 63 10.52 -7.89 7.54
N GLN A 64 11.22 -9.00 7.31
CA GLN A 64 12.11 -9.21 6.19
C GLN A 64 11.48 -8.99 4.80
N PRO A 65 10.26 -9.47 4.49
CA PRO A 65 9.64 -9.27 3.17
C PRO A 65 9.55 -7.80 2.75
N LYS A 66 9.39 -6.87 3.71
CA LYS A 66 9.29 -5.42 3.42
C LYS A 66 10.64 -4.77 3.06
N LEU A 67 11.74 -5.48 3.26
CA LEU A 67 13.10 -5.00 3.01
C LEU A 67 13.65 -5.48 1.67
N GLU A 68 13.07 -6.54 1.11
CA GLU A 68 13.53 -7.23 -0.08
C GLU A 68 12.67 -6.93 -1.32
N ALA A 69 13.06 -7.48 -2.47
CA ALA A 69 12.25 -7.51 -3.67
C ALA A 69 10.95 -8.33 -3.48
N LEU A 70 9.96 -8.09 -4.35
CA LEU A 70 8.78 -8.93 -4.41
C LEU A 70 9.16 -10.35 -4.85
N LYS A 71 8.48 -11.35 -4.26
CA LYS A 71 8.69 -12.77 -4.57
C LYS A 71 7.84 -13.24 -5.77
N LEU A 72 7.68 -12.38 -6.78
CA LEU A 72 6.99 -12.75 -8.02
C LEU A 72 8.03 -13.18 -9.05
N SER A 73 7.77 -14.28 -9.77
CA SER A 73 8.51 -14.62 -10.97
C SER A 73 8.30 -13.55 -12.07
N PRO A 74 9.19 -13.45 -13.06
CA PRO A 74 9.01 -12.53 -14.18
C PRO A 74 7.66 -12.69 -14.89
N THR A 75 7.19 -13.92 -15.07
CA THR A 75 5.89 -14.23 -15.70
C THR A 75 4.72 -13.74 -14.85
N GLU A 76 4.74 -14.03 -13.54
CA GLU A 76 3.71 -13.56 -12.61
C GLU A 76 3.68 -12.03 -12.54
N LEU A 77 4.84 -11.38 -12.54
CA LEU A 77 4.93 -9.91 -12.53
C LEU A 77 4.33 -9.31 -13.81
N ILE A 78 4.63 -9.86 -14.99
CA ILE A 78 4.05 -9.40 -16.26
C ILE A 78 2.53 -9.56 -16.25
N MET A 79 2.02 -10.73 -15.85
CA MET A 79 0.58 -11.00 -15.78
C MET A 79 -0.14 -10.05 -14.81
N SER A 80 0.37 -9.95 -13.57
CA SER A 80 -0.17 -9.12 -12.49
C SER A 80 -0.17 -7.64 -12.87
N SER A 81 0.96 -7.15 -13.38
CA SER A 81 1.13 -5.76 -13.79
C SER A 81 0.24 -5.36 -14.95
N THR A 82 0.13 -6.20 -15.98
CA THR A 82 -0.71 -5.93 -17.16
C THR A 82 -2.18 -5.87 -16.77
N THR A 83 -2.64 -6.86 -15.98
CA THR A 83 -4.02 -6.95 -15.52
C THR A 83 -4.40 -5.75 -14.64
N CYS A 84 -3.60 -5.48 -13.60
CA CYS A 84 -3.84 -4.35 -12.70
C CYS A 84 -3.80 -3.01 -13.44
N LYS A 85 -2.83 -2.81 -14.33
CA LYS A 85 -2.70 -1.57 -15.11
C LYS A 85 -3.91 -1.34 -16.02
N GLY A 86 -4.40 -2.37 -16.69
CA GLY A 86 -5.60 -2.29 -17.53
C GLY A 86 -6.85 -1.93 -16.71
N MET A 87 -7.08 -2.62 -15.59
CA MET A 87 -8.21 -2.34 -14.69
C MET A 87 -8.17 -0.92 -14.10
N ILE A 88 -6.99 -0.45 -13.71
CA ILE A 88 -6.79 0.90 -13.16
C ILE A 88 -7.04 1.95 -14.24
N ALA A 89 -6.49 1.77 -15.45
CA ALA A 89 -6.67 2.70 -16.55
C ALA A 89 -8.15 2.85 -16.94
N ALA A 90 -8.89 1.74 -16.96
CA ALA A 90 -10.32 1.74 -17.28
C ALA A 90 -11.16 2.54 -16.27
N LYS A 91 -10.77 2.60 -14.99
CA LYS A 91 -11.49 3.33 -13.95
C LYS A 91 -11.01 4.76 -13.73
N ALA A 92 -9.71 4.99 -13.80
CA ALA A 92 -9.12 6.30 -13.49
C ALA A 92 -9.41 7.34 -14.57
N GLY A 93 -9.55 6.93 -15.84
CA GLY A 93 -9.68 7.86 -16.95
C GLY A 93 -8.42 8.69 -17.19
N LYS A 94 -8.48 9.61 -18.17
CA LYS A 94 -7.29 10.33 -18.67
C LYS A 94 -6.80 11.47 -17.75
N HIS A 95 -7.69 12.04 -16.95
CA HIS A 95 -7.43 13.28 -16.19
C HIS A 95 -6.81 13.04 -14.82
N TYR A 96 -6.75 11.80 -14.35
CA TYR A 96 -6.22 11.46 -13.03
C TYR A 96 -4.88 10.73 -13.17
N PRO A 97 -3.74 11.44 -13.09
CA PRO A 97 -2.42 10.83 -13.31
C PRO A 97 -1.97 9.91 -12.15
N ALA A 98 -2.51 10.11 -10.94
CA ALA A 98 -2.04 9.44 -9.73
C ALA A 98 -2.12 7.90 -9.80
N PRO A 99 -3.24 7.27 -10.21
CA PRO A 99 -3.32 5.80 -10.28
C PRO A 99 -2.33 5.19 -11.28
N MET A 100 -2.07 5.86 -12.40
CA MET A 100 -1.13 5.38 -13.42
C MET A 100 0.32 5.55 -12.99
N VAL A 101 0.68 6.67 -12.35
CA VAL A 101 2.01 6.83 -11.75
C VAL A 101 2.21 5.78 -10.66
N MET A 102 1.23 5.56 -9.79
CA MET A 102 1.26 4.56 -8.73
C MET A 102 1.59 3.16 -9.28
N ILE A 103 0.81 2.63 -10.23
CA ILE A 103 1.05 1.27 -10.74
C ILE A 103 2.39 1.15 -11.47
N ASN A 104 2.80 2.16 -12.24
CA ASN A 104 4.10 2.14 -12.91
C ASN A 104 5.26 2.17 -11.90
N THR A 105 5.13 2.91 -10.79
CA THR A 105 6.10 2.90 -9.69
C THR A 105 6.15 1.53 -9.01
N LEU A 106 5.02 0.86 -8.80
CA LEU A 106 5.00 -0.50 -8.25
C LEU A 106 5.74 -1.49 -9.15
N ILE A 107 5.50 -1.42 -10.47
CA ILE A 107 6.17 -2.27 -11.46
C ILE A 107 7.69 -2.01 -11.46
N ALA A 108 8.09 -0.74 -11.56
CA ALA A 108 9.51 -0.35 -11.60
C ALA A 108 10.27 -0.71 -10.31
N SER A 109 9.57 -0.81 -9.17
CA SER A 109 10.16 -1.14 -7.87
C SER A 109 10.00 -2.60 -7.46
N ALA A 110 9.42 -3.45 -8.31
CA ALA A 110 9.10 -4.84 -7.97
C ALA A 110 10.35 -5.65 -7.61
N ASN A 111 11.44 -5.46 -8.36
CA ASN A 111 12.71 -6.17 -8.19
C ASN A 111 13.73 -5.40 -7.33
N LEU A 112 13.33 -4.28 -6.73
CA LEU A 112 14.20 -3.47 -5.89
C LEU A 112 14.06 -3.84 -4.42
N ASP A 113 15.14 -3.63 -3.67
CA ASP A 113 15.09 -3.60 -2.22
C ASP A 113 14.28 -2.39 -1.71
N ARG A 114 14.14 -2.26 -0.39
CA ARG A 114 13.43 -1.12 0.20
C ARG A 114 14.01 0.22 -0.25
N THR A 115 15.33 0.36 -0.30
CA THR A 115 15.96 1.66 -0.60
C THR A 115 15.67 2.09 -2.02
N GLY A 116 15.90 1.20 -3.00
CA GLY A 116 15.58 1.46 -4.41
C GLY A 116 14.08 1.68 -4.62
N ALA A 117 13.23 0.90 -3.97
CA ALA A 117 11.78 1.08 -4.07
C ALA A 117 11.30 2.43 -3.52
N MET A 118 11.87 2.89 -2.40
CA MET A 118 11.58 4.21 -1.84
C MET A 118 12.07 5.34 -2.75
N ALA A 119 13.20 5.19 -3.43
CA ALA A 119 13.68 6.18 -4.39
C ALA A 119 12.74 6.30 -5.61
N ALA A 120 12.22 5.17 -6.11
CA ALA A 120 11.21 5.16 -7.18
C ALA A 120 9.88 5.79 -6.72
N GLU A 121 9.44 5.50 -5.49
CA GLU A 121 8.27 6.13 -4.86
C GLU A 121 8.43 7.65 -4.74
N ASN A 122 9.58 8.13 -4.27
CA ASN A 122 9.86 9.56 -4.12
C ASN A 122 9.79 10.31 -5.46
N THR A 123 10.41 9.77 -6.50
CA THR A 123 10.34 10.35 -7.85
C THR A 123 8.89 10.45 -8.36
N GLY A 124 8.11 9.38 -8.19
CA GLY A 124 6.70 9.36 -8.58
C GLY A 124 5.85 10.37 -7.78
N PHE A 125 6.07 10.43 -6.47
CA PHE A 125 5.39 11.38 -5.58
C PHE A 125 5.71 12.84 -5.93
N ALA A 126 6.99 13.18 -6.07
CA ALA A 126 7.42 14.54 -6.42
C ALA A 126 6.86 15.01 -7.76
N LYS A 127 6.70 14.09 -8.73
CA LYS A 127 6.02 14.37 -10.00
C LYS A 127 4.54 14.69 -9.80
N LEU A 128 3.82 13.87 -9.03
CA LEU A 128 2.38 14.04 -8.80
C LEU A 128 2.04 15.30 -7.99
N ALA A 129 2.83 15.59 -6.96
CA ALA A 129 2.61 16.71 -6.05
C ALA A 129 2.62 18.08 -6.75
N LYS A 130 3.21 18.17 -7.94
CA LYS A 130 3.30 19.40 -8.75
C LYS A 130 2.22 19.50 -9.84
N THR A 131 1.26 18.58 -9.88
CA THR A 131 0.23 18.56 -10.92
C THR A 131 -0.99 19.39 -10.53
N ASP A 132 -1.65 20.00 -11.52
CA ASP A 132 -2.90 20.74 -11.30
C ASP A 132 -4.00 19.84 -10.73
N ALA A 133 -4.03 18.57 -11.14
CA ALA A 133 -4.95 17.57 -10.60
C ALA A 133 -4.77 17.38 -9.08
N ALA A 134 -3.52 17.34 -8.59
CA ALA A 134 -3.24 17.26 -7.16
C ALA A 134 -3.68 18.54 -6.44
N THR A 135 -3.33 19.72 -6.97
CA THR A 135 -3.76 21.02 -6.41
C THR A 135 -5.28 21.11 -6.30
N ALA A 136 -6.01 20.74 -7.35
CA ALA A 136 -7.47 20.76 -7.38
C ALA A 136 -8.09 19.80 -6.34
N GLN A 137 -7.57 18.57 -6.23
CA GLN A 137 -8.06 17.59 -5.26
C GLN A 137 -7.79 18.00 -3.81
N ILE A 138 -6.62 18.60 -3.54
CA ILE A 138 -6.30 19.18 -2.24
C ILE A 138 -7.24 20.35 -1.93
N GLY A 139 -7.52 21.21 -2.91
CA GLY A 139 -8.48 22.30 -2.77
C GLY A 139 -9.88 21.81 -2.38
N LEU A 140 -10.36 20.75 -3.03
CA LEU A 140 -11.64 20.12 -2.68
C LEU A 140 -11.64 19.57 -1.25
N PHE A 141 -10.55 18.93 -0.84
CA PHE A 141 -10.40 18.45 0.54
C PHE A 141 -10.45 19.61 1.54
N MET A 142 -9.74 20.71 1.29
CA MET A 142 -9.75 21.88 2.20
C MET A 142 -11.13 22.53 2.27
N ALA A 143 -11.83 22.66 1.14
CA ALA A 143 -13.19 23.19 1.11
C ALA A 143 -14.16 22.33 1.94
N ASP A 144 -14.06 21.00 1.84
CA ASP A 144 -14.86 20.06 2.64
C ASP A 144 -14.56 20.19 4.15
N GLN A 145 -13.31 20.42 4.55
CA GLN A 145 -12.96 20.65 5.95
C GLN A 145 -13.55 21.95 6.50
N VAL A 146 -13.62 23.02 5.69
CA VAL A 146 -14.24 24.29 6.11
C VAL A 146 -15.75 24.14 6.30
N ILE A 147 -16.41 23.32 5.47
CA ILE A 147 -17.86 23.11 5.55
C ILE A 147 -18.25 22.21 6.73
N LYS A 148 -17.38 21.26 7.11
CA LYS A 148 -17.60 20.30 8.20
C LYS A 148 -17.13 20.77 9.56
N GLY A 149 -16.26 21.78 9.61
CA GLY A 149 -15.85 22.45 10.86
C GLY A 149 -16.97 23.28 11.45
#